data_AF-A0A7W0SS76-F1
#
_entry.id   AF-A0A7W0SS76-F1
#
_cell.length_a   1.000
_cell.length_b   1.000
_cell.length_c   1.000
_cell.angle_alpha   90.00
_cell.angle_beta   90.00
_cell.angle_gamma   90.00
#
_symmetry.space_group_name_H-M   'P 1'
#
loop_
_entity.id
_entity.type
_entity.pdbx_description
1 polymer ?
#
loop_
_entity_poly.entity_id
_entity_poly.type
_entity_poly.pdbx_seq_one_letter_code
_entity_poly.pdbx_strand_id
1 'polypeptide(L)'
;MTIASGTELKRSSPEAEGIASAAVLKFVHAVEEHDHPLDAVQGFMLLRHGNVAAEGWWAPYGPDVPHALYSVSKSFTSTAIGLAVAEGLLTVDDPVLSFFPDDVPANPAEHLKAMRVRHLLTMNTGHHEDTTDCVWRGEDDNWSRAFLSLPVQHEPGTWFVYNTAATYMLSAIITKLTGETLLDYLRPRLFDPLGIA
;
A
#
# COMPACT_ATOMS: atom_id res chain seq x y z
N MET A 1 -1.41 -27.00 -16.28
CA MET A 1 -1.95 -25.68 -15.91
C MET A 1 -0.87 -24.67 -16.29
N THR A 2 -1.07 -23.96 -17.39
CA THR A 2 -0.06 -23.06 -17.96
C THR A 2 -0.19 -21.73 -17.22
N ILE A 3 0.79 -21.40 -16.38
CA ILE A 3 0.93 -20.05 -15.83
C ILE A 3 1.28 -19.18 -17.04
N ALA A 4 0.38 -18.27 -17.41
CA ALA A 4 0.68 -17.29 -18.45
C ALA A 4 1.93 -16.51 -18.02
N SER A 5 2.97 -16.54 -18.84
CA SER A 5 4.10 -15.62 -18.71
C SER A 5 3.55 -14.19 -18.73
N GLY A 6 3.93 -13.37 -17.76
CA GLY A 6 3.44 -12.01 -17.56
C GLY A 6 3.23 -11.29 -18.89
N THR A 7 2.00 -10.87 -19.15
CA THR A 7 1.65 -10.18 -20.40
C THR A 7 2.31 -8.81 -20.40
N GLU A 8 3.34 -8.65 -21.23
CA GLU A 8 3.89 -7.35 -21.59
C GLU A 8 2.74 -6.42 -22.01
N LEU A 9 2.68 -5.23 -21.40
CA LEU A 9 1.66 -4.24 -21.72
C LEU A 9 1.79 -3.85 -23.21
N LYS A 10 0.70 -3.95 -23.97
CA LYS A 10 0.74 -3.62 -25.40
C LYS A 10 0.87 -2.12 -25.59
N ARG A 11 1.66 -1.68 -26.57
CA ARG A 11 1.78 -0.27 -26.95
C ARG A 11 0.80 0.04 -28.08
N SER A 12 0.19 1.21 -28.03
CA SER A 12 -0.77 1.74 -29.00
C SER A 12 -0.56 3.24 -29.17
N SER A 13 -1.07 3.84 -30.24
CA SER A 13 -1.02 5.30 -30.37
C SER A 13 -2.07 5.95 -29.46
N PRO A 14 -1.85 7.18 -28.98
CA PRO A 14 -2.88 7.94 -28.28
C PRO A 14 -4.21 7.97 -29.05
N GLU A 15 -4.17 8.21 -30.36
CA GLU A 15 -5.37 8.31 -31.21
C GLU A 15 -6.14 7.00 -31.27
N ALA A 16 -5.45 5.86 -31.38
CA ALA A 16 -6.09 4.55 -31.37
C ALA A 16 -6.78 4.27 -30.03
N GLU A 17 -6.28 4.85 -28.94
CA GLU A 17 -6.91 4.82 -27.62
C GLU A 17 -7.90 5.97 -27.38
N GLY A 18 -8.22 6.77 -28.39
CA GLY A 18 -9.17 7.88 -28.29
C GLY A 18 -8.66 9.06 -27.45
N ILE A 19 -7.34 9.25 -27.43
CA ILE A 19 -6.62 10.35 -26.76
C ILE A 19 -5.93 11.19 -27.84
N ALA A 20 -6.10 12.50 -27.83
CA ALA A 20 -5.36 13.35 -28.76
C ALA A 20 -3.87 13.41 -28.36
N SER A 21 -2.94 13.02 -29.24
CA SER A 21 -1.50 13.14 -28.97
C SER A 21 -1.08 14.57 -28.60
N ALA A 22 -1.71 15.58 -29.20
CA ALA A 22 -1.50 16.99 -28.86
C ALA A 22 -1.78 17.31 -27.38
N ALA A 23 -2.73 16.63 -26.75
CA ALA A 23 -3.00 16.81 -25.33
C ALA A 23 -1.92 16.17 -24.45
N VAL A 24 -1.39 15.00 -24.85
CA VAL A 24 -0.26 14.35 -24.19
C VAL A 24 0.99 15.22 -24.29
N LEU A 25 1.29 15.73 -25.49
CA LEU A 25 2.44 16.63 -25.69
C LEU A 25 2.29 17.93 -24.90
N LYS A 26 1.09 18.50 -24.84
CA LYS A 26 0.82 19.69 -24.01
C LYS A 26 1.09 19.41 -22.53
N PHE A 27 0.75 18.22 -22.03
CA PHE A 27 1.09 17.82 -20.66
C PHE A 27 2.60 17.70 -20.47
N VAL A 28 3.30 17.02 -21.37
CA VAL A 28 4.76 16.85 -21.30
C VAL A 28 5.47 18.21 -21.32
N HIS A 29 5.13 19.09 -22.26
CA HIS A 29 5.69 20.44 -22.29
C HIS A 29 5.38 21.22 -21.02
N ALA A 30 4.16 21.10 -20.47
CA ALA A 30 3.83 21.77 -19.21
C ALA A 30 4.66 21.26 -18.02
N VAL A 31 5.04 19.97 -18.00
CA VAL A 31 5.96 19.40 -17.00
C VAL A 31 7.38 19.96 -17.18
N GLU A 32 7.83 20.15 -18.41
CA GLU A 32 9.17 20.63 -18.75
C GLU A 32 9.35 22.15 -18.61
N GLU A 33 8.32 22.94 -18.94
CA GLU A 33 8.34 24.40 -18.98
C GLU A 33 7.97 25.06 -17.64
N HIS A 34 7.75 24.30 -16.57
CA HIS A 34 7.36 24.87 -15.27
C HIS A 34 8.49 25.76 -14.69
N ASP A 35 8.12 26.98 -14.26
CA ASP A 35 9.02 28.01 -13.70
C ASP A 35 9.82 27.54 -12.47
N HIS A 36 9.34 26.49 -11.81
CA HIS A 36 10.13 25.70 -10.88
C HIS A 36 10.41 24.37 -11.58
N PRO A 37 11.67 24.06 -11.93
CA PRO A 37 11.96 22.76 -12.49
C PRO A 37 11.39 21.70 -11.54
N LEU A 38 10.51 20.85 -12.06
CA LEU A 38 10.12 19.66 -11.36
C LEU A 38 11.35 18.75 -11.37
N ASP A 39 12.32 19.03 -10.51
CA ASP A 39 13.55 18.25 -10.29
C ASP A 39 13.27 16.78 -9.89
N ALA A 40 11.99 16.38 -9.87
CA ALA A 40 11.46 15.19 -9.24
C ALA A 40 10.57 14.32 -10.15
N VAL A 41 10.22 14.73 -11.39
CA VAL A 41 9.48 13.83 -12.29
C VAL A 41 10.47 12.92 -13.02
N GLN A 42 10.44 11.64 -12.66
CA GLN A 42 11.39 10.64 -13.13
C GLN A 42 10.86 9.87 -14.35
N GLY A 43 9.54 9.71 -14.45
CA GLY A 43 8.88 9.07 -15.57
C GLY A 43 7.37 9.25 -15.56
N PHE A 44 6.76 8.91 -16.69
CA PHE A 44 5.34 9.01 -16.96
C PHE A 44 4.91 7.84 -17.82
N MET A 45 3.72 7.29 -17.53
CA MET A 45 3.09 6.25 -18.32
C MET A 45 1.57 6.47 -18.30
N LEU A 46 0.95 6.42 -19.48
CA LEU A 46 -0.49 6.58 -19.67
C LEU A 46 -1.05 5.32 -20.32
N LEU A 47 -1.91 4.62 -19.58
CA LEU A 47 -2.64 3.47 -20.09
C LEU A 47 -4.11 3.80 -20.33
N ARG A 48 -4.68 3.24 -21.40
CA ARG A 48 -6.11 3.21 -21.64
C ARG A 48 -6.51 1.93 -22.39
N HIS A 49 -7.65 1.34 -22.03
CA HIS A 49 -8.14 0.07 -22.57
C HIS A 49 -7.13 -1.11 -22.51
N GLY A 50 -6.19 -1.07 -21.55
CA GLY A 50 -5.15 -2.09 -21.41
C GLY A 50 -3.91 -1.88 -22.29
N ASN A 51 -3.84 -0.78 -23.05
CA ASN A 51 -2.69 -0.43 -23.88
C ASN A 51 -1.97 0.81 -23.33
N VAL A 52 -0.65 0.81 -23.40
CA VAL A 52 0.20 1.99 -23.15
C VAL A 52 0.05 2.92 -24.36
N ALA A 53 -0.58 4.06 -24.12
CA ALA A 53 -0.83 5.09 -25.13
C ALA A 53 0.34 6.08 -25.25
N ALA A 54 1.05 6.32 -24.13
CA ALA A 54 2.25 7.15 -24.08
C ALA A 54 3.07 6.78 -22.84
N GLU A 55 4.40 6.82 -22.96
CA GLU A 55 5.32 6.64 -21.83
C GLU A 55 6.63 7.37 -22.11
N GLY A 56 7.35 7.77 -21.06
CA GLY A 56 8.62 8.46 -21.17
C GLY A 56 9.31 8.62 -19.81
N TRP A 57 10.63 8.76 -19.84
CA TRP A 57 11.47 8.93 -18.66
C TRP A 57 12.46 10.07 -18.89
N TRP A 58 12.64 10.91 -17.88
CA TRP A 58 13.62 12.00 -17.92
C TRP A 58 14.97 11.49 -17.43
N ALA A 59 16.06 11.89 -18.10
CA ALA A 59 17.40 11.46 -17.70
C ALA A 59 17.74 11.93 -16.26
N PRO A 60 18.45 11.11 -15.46
CA PRO A 60 19.10 9.84 -15.80
C PRO A 60 18.21 8.60 -15.59
N TYR A 61 16.91 8.75 -15.40
CA TYR A 61 15.99 7.64 -15.09
C TYR A 61 15.59 6.85 -16.34
N GLY A 62 15.03 5.66 -16.12
CA GLY A 62 14.56 4.77 -17.17
C GLY A 62 13.56 3.74 -16.64
N PRO A 63 12.94 2.95 -17.53
CA PRO A 63 11.88 1.99 -17.17
C PRO A 63 12.31 0.95 -16.13
N ASP A 64 13.59 0.56 -16.15
CA ASP A 64 14.13 -0.51 -15.30
C ASP A 64 14.84 0.03 -14.04
N VAL A 65 14.78 1.33 -13.78
CA VAL A 65 15.41 1.93 -12.61
C VAL A 65 14.50 1.71 -11.39
N PRO A 66 14.98 1.05 -10.31
CA PRO A 66 14.16 0.87 -9.12
C PRO A 66 13.91 2.20 -8.39
N HIS A 67 12.68 2.37 -7.91
CA HIS A 67 12.26 3.55 -7.15
C HIS A 67 11.78 3.16 -5.76
N ALA A 68 12.10 3.99 -4.76
CA ALA A 68 11.47 3.89 -3.45
C ALA A 68 9.99 4.28 -3.58
N LEU A 69 9.10 3.29 -3.46
CA LEU A 69 7.66 3.48 -3.62
C LEU A 69 6.99 4.19 -2.43
N TYR A 70 7.67 4.24 -1.28
CA TYR A 70 7.15 4.82 -0.04
C TYR A 70 5.70 4.34 0.23
N SER A 71 4.76 5.26 0.33
CA SER A 71 3.38 4.96 0.67
C SER A 71 2.58 4.23 -0.41
N VAL A 72 3.08 4.13 -1.64
CA VAL A 72 2.48 3.23 -2.65
C VAL A 72 2.52 1.78 -2.17
N SER A 73 3.49 1.40 -1.33
CA SER A 73 3.56 0.09 -0.68
C SER A 73 2.29 -0.30 0.08
N LYS A 74 1.53 0.67 0.61
CA LYS A 74 0.28 0.43 1.35
C LYS A 74 -0.81 -0.17 0.46
N SER A 75 -0.81 0.12 -0.85
CA SER A 75 -1.72 -0.48 -1.81
C SER A 75 -1.46 -1.99 -1.97
N PHE A 76 -0.20 -2.41 -1.93
CA PHE A 76 0.16 -3.83 -1.95
C PHE A 76 -0.21 -4.52 -0.62
N THR A 77 0.03 -3.87 0.52
CA THR A 77 -0.37 -4.42 1.82
C THR A 77 -1.89 -4.57 1.95
N SER A 78 -2.67 -3.59 1.51
CA SER A 78 -4.14 -3.69 1.49
C SER A 78 -4.64 -4.75 0.50
N THR A 79 -3.94 -4.93 -0.63
CA THR A 79 -4.22 -6.03 -1.56
C THR A 79 -3.99 -7.40 -0.90
N ALA A 80 -2.93 -7.57 -0.12
CA ALA A 80 -2.69 -8.81 0.63
C ALA A 80 -3.84 -9.12 1.60
N ILE A 81 -4.37 -8.11 2.28
CA ILE A 81 -5.53 -8.26 3.17
C ILE A 81 -6.78 -8.65 2.37
N GLY A 82 -7.01 -8.02 1.21
CA GLY A 82 -8.10 -8.40 0.32
C GLY A 82 -8.01 -9.85 -0.17
N LEU A 83 -6.80 -10.32 -0.51
CA LEU A 83 -6.55 -11.72 -0.87
C LEU A 83 -6.81 -12.66 0.31
N ALA A 84 -6.33 -12.33 1.51
CA ALA A 84 -6.57 -13.13 2.71
C ALA A 84 -8.06 -13.22 3.07
N VAL A 85 -8.83 -12.14 2.85
CA VAL A 85 -10.29 -12.15 2.97
C VAL A 85 -10.93 -13.07 1.92
N ALA A 86 -10.50 -12.99 0.66
CA ALA A 86 -11.00 -13.85 -0.41
C ALA A 86 -10.67 -15.34 -0.17
N GLU A 87 -9.55 -15.63 0.49
CA GLU A 87 -9.12 -16.97 0.92
C GLU A 87 -9.84 -17.45 2.19
N GLY A 88 -10.64 -16.60 2.84
CA GLY A 88 -11.37 -16.94 4.06
C GLY A 88 -10.51 -17.01 5.32
N LEU A 89 -9.30 -16.42 5.30
CA LEU A 89 -8.37 -16.42 6.45
C LEU A 89 -8.77 -15.40 7.53
N LEU A 90 -9.44 -14.32 7.13
CA LEU A 90 -9.92 -13.26 8.02
C LEU A 90 -11.12 -12.53 7.40
N THR A 91 -11.82 -11.75 8.21
CA THR A 91 -12.75 -10.72 7.74
C THR A 91 -12.25 -9.32 8.12
N VAL A 92 -12.66 -8.30 7.36
CA VAL A 92 -12.30 -6.91 7.71
C VAL A 92 -12.93 -6.44 9.03
N ASP A 93 -13.89 -7.21 9.55
CA ASP A 93 -14.61 -6.95 10.80
C ASP A 93 -14.03 -7.72 12.00
N ASP A 94 -12.93 -8.46 11.80
CA ASP A 94 -12.24 -9.17 12.87
C ASP A 94 -11.57 -8.17 13.83
N PRO A 95 -11.61 -8.41 15.15
CA PRO A 95 -10.90 -7.60 16.13
C PRO A 95 -9.39 -7.64 15.91
N VAL A 96 -8.72 -6.48 15.89
CA VAL A 96 -7.24 -6.46 15.71
C VAL A 96 -6.53 -7.28 16.79
N LEU A 97 -7.02 -7.25 18.03
CA LEU A 97 -6.42 -7.97 19.14
C LEU A 97 -6.42 -9.50 18.97
N SER A 98 -7.33 -10.08 18.18
CA SER A 98 -7.38 -11.55 18.02
C SER A 98 -6.16 -12.12 17.29
N PHE A 99 -5.43 -11.29 16.54
CA PHE A 99 -4.22 -11.72 15.81
C PHE A 99 -2.94 -11.65 16.67
N PHE A 100 -2.99 -10.99 17.83
CA PHE A 100 -1.82 -10.70 18.66
C PHE A 100 -2.04 -11.04 20.14
N PRO A 101 -2.50 -12.25 20.50
CA PRO A 101 -2.88 -12.59 21.87
C PRO A 101 -1.75 -12.37 22.89
N ASP A 102 -0.50 -12.61 22.49
CA ASP A 102 0.68 -12.47 23.36
C ASP A 102 1.15 -11.02 23.54
N ASP A 103 0.65 -10.09 22.71
CA ASP A 103 1.04 -8.67 22.72
C ASP A 103 -0.08 -7.76 23.23
N VAL A 104 -1.24 -8.32 23.63
CA VAL A 104 -2.36 -7.54 24.18
C VAL A 104 -1.96 -6.95 25.54
N PRO A 105 -2.15 -5.64 25.78
CA PRO A 105 -1.95 -5.06 27.10
C PRO A 105 -2.82 -5.75 28.16
N ALA A 106 -2.34 -5.89 29.39
CA ALA A 106 -3.07 -6.59 30.46
C ALA A 106 -4.49 -6.05 30.70
N ASN A 107 -4.69 -4.74 30.53
CA ASN A 107 -5.98 -4.07 30.64
C ASN A 107 -6.20 -3.17 29.40
N PRO A 108 -6.61 -3.73 28.25
CA PRO A 108 -6.74 -2.94 27.03
C PRO A 108 -7.95 -2.01 27.16
N ALA A 109 -7.80 -0.77 26.68
CA ALA A 109 -8.89 0.21 26.65
C ALA A 109 -10.04 -0.25 25.73
N GLU A 110 -11.26 0.21 26.00
CA GLU A 110 -12.46 -0.18 25.23
C GLU A 110 -12.32 0.13 23.73
N HIS A 111 -11.77 1.30 23.39
CA HIS A 111 -11.53 1.66 21.99
C HIS A 111 -10.52 0.73 21.30
N LEU A 112 -9.48 0.28 22.01
CA LEU A 112 -8.54 -0.70 21.46
C LEU A 112 -9.23 -2.04 21.21
N LYS A 113 -10.09 -2.51 22.12
CA LYS A 113 -10.92 -3.73 21.93
C LYS A 113 -11.89 -3.60 20.76
N ALA A 114 -12.37 -2.37 20.49
CA ALA A 114 -13.27 -2.07 19.37
C ALA A 114 -12.55 -1.96 18.02
N MET A 115 -11.23 -1.89 17.99
CA MET A 115 -10.48 -1.77 16.74
C MET A 115 -10.64 -3.01 15.86
N ARG A 116 -10.89 -2.80 14.56
CA ARG A 116 -11.11 -3.83 13.55
C ARG A 116 -10.11 -3.65 12.41
N VAL A 117 -9.88 -4.71 11.63
CA VAL A 117 -8.99 -4.69 10.46
C VAL A 117 -9.37 -3.56 9.48
N ARG A 118 -10.67 -3.33 9.25
CA ARG A 118 -11.15 -2.20 8.43
C ARG A 118 -10.64 -0.85 8.91
N HIS A 119 -10.49 -0.64 10.22
CA HIS A 119 -10.02 0.64 10.75
C HIS A 119 -8.53 0.89 10.49
N LEU A 120 -7.74 -0.18 10.43
CA LEU A 120 -6.34 -0.11 9.98
C LEU A 120 -6.29 0.23 8.48
N LEU A 121 -7.10 -0.45 7.65
CA LEU A 121 -7.20 -0.22 6.19
C LEU A 121 -7.61 1.22 5.86
N THR A 122 -8.56 1.78 6.62
CA THR A 122 -9.08 3.14 6.40
C THR A 122 -8.40 4.21 7.25
N MET A 123 -7.32 3.87 7.95
CA MET A 123 -6.52 4.79 8.76
C MET A 123 -7.33 5.64 9.74
N ASN A 124 -8.31 5.03 10.40
CA ASN A 124 -9.15 5.66 11.40
C ASN A 124 -9.18 4.82 12.68
N THR A 125 -7.99 4.44 13.14
CA THR A 125 -7.77 3.51 14.24
C THR A 125 -8.18 4.05 15.62
N GLY A 126 -8.51 5.34 15.72
CA GLY A 126 -8.89 6.01 16.97
C GLY A 126 -7.71 6.65 17.72
N HIS A 127 -6.48 6.47 17.25
CA HIS A 127 -5.33 7.25 17.74
C HIS A 127 -5.49 8.72 17.35
N HIS A 128 -5.20 9.63 18.28
CA HIS A 128 -5.33 11.06 18.03
C HIS A 128 -4.30 11.60 17.01
N GLU A 129 -3.10 11.03 17.01
CA GLU A 129 -1.95 11.45 16.20
C GLU A 129 -1.30 10.25 15.50
N ASP A 130 -0.42 10.51 14.52
CA ASP A 130 0.30 9.44 13.81
C ASP A 130 1.24 8.72 14.78
N THR A 131 1.03 7.42 14.93
CA THR A 131 1.79 6.57 15.86
C THR A 131 3.14 6.12 15.32
N THR A 132 3.45 6.44 14.05
CA THR A 132 4.63 5.90 13.35
C THR A 132 5.94 6.23 14.05
N ASP A 133 6.14 7.49 14.45
CA ASP A 133 7.37 7.89 15.15
C ASP A 133 7.50 7.21 16.53
N CYS A 134 6.40 7.09 17.28
CA CYS A 134 6.40 6.41 18.58
C CYS A 134 6.76 4.93 18.47
N VAL A 135 6.21 4.24 17.46
CA VAL A 135 6.49 2.83 17.21
C VAL A 135 7.92 2.63 16.71
N TRP A 136 8.37 3.45 15.76
CA TRP A 136 9.68 3.29 15.11
C TRP A 136 10.85 3.68 16.02
N ARG A 137 10.68 4.71 16.85
CA ARG A 137 11.72 5.25 17.74
C ARG A 137 11.61 4.73 19.17
N GLY A 138 10.60 3.90 19.45
CA GLY A 138 10.40 3.29 20.76
C GLY A 138 11.52 2.29 21.11
N GLU A 139 11.61 1.95 22.39
CA GLU A 139 12.57 0.96 22.91
C GLU A 139 12.11 -0.49 22.67
N ASP A 140 10.87 -0.69 22.26
CA ASP A 140 10.28 -2.01 22.03
C ASP A 140 10.47 -2.47 20.58
N ASP A 141 11.32 -3.47 20.39
CA ASP A 141 11.58 -4.08 19.08
C ASP A 141 10.35 -4.80 18.49
N ASN A 142 9.33 -5.12 19.31
CA ASN A 142 8.05 -5.62 18.81
C ASN A 142 7.11 -4.44 18.52
N TRP A 143 7.13 -3.98 17.27
CA TRP A 143 6.27 -2.88 16.83
C TRP A 143 4.77 -3.15 16.94
N SER A 144 4.34 -4.42 16.90
CA SER A 144 2.92 -4.75 17.11
C SER A 144 2.53 -4.47 18.55
N ARG A 145 3.35 -4.93 19.51
CA ARG A 145 3.16 -4.64 20.94
C ARG A 145 3.26 -3.15 21.23
N ALA A 146 4.25 -2.47 20.64
CA ALA A 146 4.40 -1.02 20.76
C ALA A 146 3.13 -0.29 20.29
N PHE A 147 2.61 -0.60 19.10
CA PHE A 147 1.38 -0.01 18.56
C PHE A 147 0.17 -0.28 19.47
N LEU A 148 -0.01 -1.53 19.92
CA LEU A 148 -1.13 -1.91 20.79
C LEU A 148 -1.05 -1.28 22.20
N SER A 149 0.12 -0.85 22.64
CA SER A 149 0.30 -0.17 23.93
C SER A 149 -0.07 1.31 23.90
N LEU A 150 -0.21 1.91 22.71
CA LEU A 150 -0.49 3.34 22.57
C LEU A 150 -1.95 3.69 22.93
N PRO A 151 -2.21 4.88 23.47
CA PRO A 151 -3.57 5.32 23.77
C PRO A 151 -4.43 5.45 22.51
N VAL A 152 -5.62 4.84 22.54
CA VAL A 152 -6.65 4.98 21.50
C VAL A 152 -7.75 5.92 22.01
N GLN A 153 -7.58 7.22 21.80
CA GLN A 153 -8.42 8.25 22.45
C GLN A 153 -9.85 8.32 21.86
N HIS A 154 -10.00 8.03 20.58
CA HIS A 154 -11.27 8.13 19.85
C HIS A 154 -11.84 6.74 19.55
N GLU A 155 -13.13 6.67 19.32
CA GLU A 155 -13.76 5.45 18.82
C GLU A 155 -13.19 5.11 17.43
N PRO A 156 -12.70 3.88 17.20
CA PRO A 156 -12.23 3.48 15.88
C PRO A 156 -13.32 3.65 14.82
N GLY A 157 -12.97 4.26 13.70
CA GLY A 157 -13.92 4.65 12.65
C GLY A 157 -14.30 6.14 12.67
N THR A 158 -14.13 6.85 13.79
CA THR A 158 -14.63 8.24 13.94
C THR A 158 -13.56 9.32 13.78
N TRP A 159 -12.28 8.96 13.78
CA TRP A 159 -11.16 9.91 13.70
C TRP A 159 -10.10 9.41 12.71
N PHE A 160 -9.89 10.16 11.63
CA PHE A 160 -8.90 9.81 10.61
C PHE A 160 -7.53 10.42 10.92
N VAL A 161 -6.50 9.59 10.84
CA VAL A 161 -5.09 10.00 10.91
C VAL A 161 -4.31 9.17 9.91
N TYR A 162 -3.60 9.81 8.99
CA TYR A 162 -2.68 9.10 8.11
C TYR A 162 -1.59 8.40 8.94
N ASN A 163 -1.61 7.07 9.00
CA ASN A 163 -0.85 6.31 10.00
C ASN A 163 -0.12 5.12 9.35
N THR A 164 1.22 5.19 9.31
CA THR A 164 2.05 4.13 8.71
C THR A 164 2.16 2.90 9.61
N ALA A 165 2.19 3.07 10.94
CA ALA A 165 2.18 1.93 11.86
C ALA A 165 0.89 1.08 11.75
N ALA A 166 -0.26 1.70 11.44
CA ALA A 166 -1.48 0.96 11.14
C ALA A 166 -1.35 0.07 9.90
N THR A 167 -0.58 0.51 8.88
CA THR A 167 -0.27 -0.33 7.72
C THR A 167 0.69 -1.47 8.09
N TYR A 168 1.67 -1.21 8.97
CA TYR A 168 2.53 -2.26 9.49
C TYR A 168 1.71 -3.35 10.20
N MET A 169 0.70 -2.99 11.00
CA MET A 169 -0.19 -3.96 11.64
C MET A 169 -0.88 -4.87 10.63
N LEU A 170 -1.30 -4.36 9.47
CA LEU A 170 -1.87 -5.19 8.39
C LEU A 170 -0.85 -6.21 7.86
N SER A 171 0.41 -5.81 7.66
CA SER A 171 1.48 -6.73 7.29
C SER A 171 1.70 -7.79 8.38
N ALA A 172 1.69 -7.39 9.65
CA ALA A 172 1.89 -8.30 10.78
C ALA A 172 0.73 -9.30 10.92
N ILE A 173 -0.50 -8.89 10.63
CA ILE A 173 -1.67 -9.80 10.57
C ILE A 173 -1.47 -10.89 9.52
N ILE A 174 -1.02 -10.52 8.31
CA ILE A 174 -0.69 -11.50 7.26
C ILE A 174 0.36 -12.49 7.78
N THR A 175 1.45 -12.01 8.36
CA THR A 175 2.49 -12.88 8.93
C THR A 175 1.95 -13.79 10.04
N LYS A 176 1.07 -13.31 10.91
CA LYS A 176 0.46 -14.12 11.97
C LYS A 176 -0.44 -15.23 11.43
N LEU A 177 -1.18 -14.96 10.36
CA LEU A 177 -2.12 -15.91 9.78
C LEU A 177 -1.43 -16.98 8.93
N THR A 178 -0.37 -16.62 8.21
CA THR A 178 0.24 -17.50 7.19
C THR A 178 1.59 -18.06 7.61
N GLY A 179 2.29 -17.41 8.54
CA GLY A 179 3.69 -17.69 8.85
C GLY A 179 4.68 -17.18 7.80
N GLU A 180 4.20 -16.48 6.77
CA GLU A 180 5.00 -15.95 5.66
C GLU A 180 5.30 -14.44 5.86
N THR A 181 6.35 -13.94 5.23
CA THR A 181 6.50 -12.49 5.09
C THR A 181 5.41 -11.96 4.15
N LEU A 182 5.06 -10.67 4.24
CA LEU A 182 4.10 -10.05 3.32
C LEU A 182 4.51 -10.21 1.85
N LEU A 183 5.81 -10.11 1.57
CA LEU A 183 6.35 -10.28 0.22
C LEU A 183 6.21 -11.72 -0.26
N ASP A 184 6.53 -12.71 0.58
CA ASP A 184 6.39 -14.13 0.22
C ASP A 184 4.93 -14.51 0.02
N TYR A 185 4.02 -13.95 0.83
CA TYR A 185 2.59 -14.14 0.64
C TYR A 185 2.10 -13.58 -0.70
N LEU A 186 2.54 -12.36 -1.06
CA LEU A 186 2.14 -11.68 -2.30
C LEU A 186 2.82 -12.23 -3.56
N ARG A 187 4.02 -12.82 -3.45
CA ARG A 187 4.80 -13.26 -4.61
C ARG A 187 4.03 -14.22 -5.55
N PRO A 188 3.53 -15.38 -5.08
CA PRO A 188 2.79 -16.29 -5.96
C PRO A 188 1.37 -15.79 -6.31
N ARG A 189 0.84 -14.81 -5.56
CA ARG A 189 -0.56 -14.34 -5.69
C ARG A 189 -0.72 -13.10 -6.55
N LEU A 190 0.30 -12.25 -6.61
CA LEU A 190 0.25 -10.94 -7.25
C LEU A 190 1.46 -10.69 -8.14
N PHE A 191 2.68 -10.85 -7.62
CA PHE A 191 3.88 -10.45 -8.37
C PHE A 191 4.23 -11.42 -9.51
N ASP A 192 4.30 -12.73 -9.26
CA ASP A 192 4.61 -13.72 -10.28
C ASP A 192 3.56 -13.76 -11.42
N PRO A 193 2.24 -13.72 -11.14
CA PRO A 193 1.22 -13.64 -12.20
C PRO A 193 1.31 -12.38 -13.07
N LEU A 194 1.86 -11.28 -12.52
CA LEU A 194 2.09 -10.03 -13.24
C LEU A 194 3.48 -9.97 -13.89
N GLY A 195 4.36 -10.95 -13.66
CA GLY A 195 5.74 -10.95 -14.15
C GLY A 195 6.64 -9.92 -13.46
N ILE A 196 6.35 -9.55 -12.21
CA ILE A 196 7.15 -8.62 -11.40
C ILE A 196 8.14 -9.44 -10.57
N ALA A 197 9.45 -9.22 -10.78
CA ALA A 197 10.53 -9.95 -10.11
C ALA A 197 10.96 -9.32 -8.76
#